data_AF-A0A1V5U6E2-F1
#
_entry.id   AF-A0A1V5U6E2-F1
#
_cell.length_a   1.000
_cell.length_b   1.000
_cell.length_c   1.000
_cell.angle_alpha   90.00
_cell.angle_beta   90.00
_cell.angle_gamma   90.00
#
_symmetry.space_group_name_H-M   'P 1'
#
loop_
_entity.id
_entity.type
_entity.pdbx_description
1 polymer ?
#
loop_
_entity_poly.entity_id
_entity_poly.type
_entity_poly.pdbx_seq_one_letter_code
_entity_poly.pdbx_strand_id
1 'polypeptide(L)'
;MGMMTQKYKPDGFLYWAIISWREPQVQHGPVKYGPRTHWNPATCGNDNEEGNFFVPGQDYTILPTIRVENYRDGMEDYHYYLLLEKLIREKQGKAASALLKKAREALTVPESIVKNTSVYTTDADAIRAERSRIAGLIEALQK
;
A
#
# COMPACT_ATOMS: atom_id res chain seq x y z
N MET A 1 -2.68 3.54 -1.86
CA MET A 1 -2.38 4.18 -0.57
C MET A 1 -1.00 4.82 -0.53
N GLY A 2 0.11 4.07 -0.54
CA GLY A 2 1.48 4.57 -0.40
C GLY A 2 1.85 5.90 -1.06
N MET A 3 1.91 5.91 -2.39
CA MET A 3 2.24 7.09 -3.18
C MET A 3 1.22 8.24 -3.00
N MET A 4 -0.03 7.94 -2.62
CA MET A 4 -1.02 8.96 -2.27
C MET A 4 -0.69 9.59 -0.91
N THR A 5 -0.27 8.79 0.09
CA THR A 5 0.27 9.29 1.37
C THR A 5 1.51 10.15 1.16
N GLN A 6 2.42 9.78 0.26
CA GLN A 6 3.56 10.64 -0.09
C GLN A 6 3.11 11.98 -0.70
N LYS A 7 2.14 11.97 -1.62
CA LYS A 7 1.65 13.18 -2.30
C LYS A 7 0.96 14.15 -1.34
N TYR A 8 0.09 13.64 -0.48
CA TYR A 8 -0.79 14.45 0.38
C TYR A 8 -0.29 14.65 1.81
N LYS A 9 0.71 13.87 2.24
CA LYS A 9 1.32 13.92 3.58
C LYS A 9 0.30 13.95 4.75
N PRO A 10 -0.73 13.08 4.79
CA PRO A 10 -1.60 12.98 5.95
C PRO A 10 -0.84 12.37 7.14
N ASP A 11 -1.20 12.74 8.37
CA ASP A 11 -0.60 12.21 9.60
C ASP A 11 -0.90 10.72 9.84
N GLY A 12 -1.91 10.17 9.16
CA GLY A 12 -2.29 8.77 9.28
C GLY A 12 -3.34 8.32 8.26
N PHE A 13 -3.75 7.07 8.38
CA PHE A 13 -4.84 6.48 7.62
C PHE A 13 -5.83 5.82 8.58
N LEU A 14 -7.12 6.13 8.40
CA LEU A 14 -8.22 5.52 9.14
C LEU A 14 -9.09 4.72 8.18
N TYR A 15 -9.37 3.48 8.54
CA TYR A 15 -10.34 2.62 7.86
C TYR A 15 -11.33 2.09 8.90
N TRP A 16 -12.61 2.07 8.56
CA TRP A 16 -13.68 1.96 9.56
C TRP A 16 -13.77 0.59 10.25
N ALA A 17 -13.39 -0.49 9.57
CA ALA A 17 -13.20 -1.80 10.17
C ALA A 17 -12.20 -2.63 9.34
N ILE A 18 -11.22 -3.24 10.02
CA ILE A 18 -10.31 -4.22 9.40
C ILE A 18 -10.87 -5.66 9.45
N ILE A 19 -11.79 -5.92 10.40
CA ILE A 19 -12.54 -7.16 10.57
C ILE A 19 -13.97 -6.77 10.94
N SER A 20 -14.93 -7.18 10.14
CA SER A 20 -16.38 -6.99 10.34
C SER A 20 -17.10 -8.28 9.95
N TRP A 21 -16.63 -9.41 10.48
CA TRP A 21 -17.22 -10.73 10.26
C TRP A 21 -18.63 -10.77 10.88
N ARG A 22 -19.67 -10.86 10.03
CA ARG A 22 -21.07 -10.91 10.46
C ARG A 22 -21.58 -12.35 10.48
N GLU A 23 -22.51 -12.64 11.39
CA GLU A 23 -23.11 -13.97 11.55
C GLU A 23 -24.44 -14.08 10.78
N PRO A 24 -24.87 -15.30 10.37
CA PRO A 24 -25.49 -16.22 11.34
C PRO A 24 -24.64 -17.36 11.93
N GLN A 25 -23.51 -17.75 11.31
CA GLN A 25 -22.45 -18.59 11.94
C GLN A 25 -21.08 -18.26 11.33
N VAL A 26 -20.72 -16.97 11.30
CA VAL A 26 -19.65 -16.41 10.43
C VAL A 26 -19.85 -16.85 8.97
N GLN A 27 -20.99 -16.42 8.43
CA GLN A 27 -21.62 -16.80 7.15
C GLN A 27 -20.74 -17.58 6.16
N HIS A 28 -20.78 -18.91 6.06
CA HIS A 28 -21.27 -19.89 7.04
C HIS A 28 -20.17 -20.93 7.31
N GLY A 29 -18.98 -20.45 7.65
CA GLY A 29 -17.81 -21.24 8.01
C GLY A 29 -16.50 -20.65 7.47
N PRO A 30 -15.36 -20.99 8.10
CA PRO A 30 -14.06 -20.46 7.70
C PRO A 30 -13.64 -20.92 6.30
N VAL A 31 -12.79 -20.12 5.66
CA VAL A 31 -12.05 -20.50 4.44
C VAL A 31 -11.16 -21.69 4.79
N LYS A 32 -11.37 -22.81 4.09
CA LYS A 32 -10.68 -24.09 4.36
C LYS A 32 -9.48 -24.31 3.43
N TYR A 33 -9.72 -24.38 2.12
CA TYR A 33 -8.68 -24.71 1.15
C TYR A 33 -8.98 -24.10 -0.24
N GLY A 34 -7.95 -23.56 -0.87
CA GLY A 34 -8.01 -23.05 -2.24
C GLY A 34 -8.89 -21.81 -2.44
N PRO A 35 -9.17 -21.42 -3.71
CA PRO A 35 -9.90 -20.19 -4.05
C PRO A 35 -11.42 -20.30 -3.90
N ARG A 36 -11.96 -21.48 -3.55
CA ARG A 36 -13.40 -21.69 -3.36
C ARG A 36 -13.71 -21.64 -1.87
N THR A 37 -14.60 -20.72 -1.48
CA THR A 37 -15.07 -20.59 -0.11
C THR A 37 -16.59 -20.48 -0.05
N HIS A 38 -17.18 -20.94 1.05
CA HIS A 38 -18.57 -20.68 1.42
C HIS A 38 -18.71 -19.46 2.34
N TRP A 39 -17.60 -18.75 2.60
CA TRP A 39 -17.60 -17.52 3.36
C TRP A 39 -18.16 -16.36 2.53
N ASN A 40 -19.21 -15.73 3.01
CA ASN A 40 -19.80 -14.52 2.47
C ASN A 40 -19.11 -13.28 3.10
N PRO A 41 -18.43 -12.42 2.32
CA PRO A 41 -17.77 -11.22 2.86
C PRO A 41 -18.72 -10.06 3.14
N ALA A 42 -20.01 -10.15 2.77
CA ALA A 42 -20.98 -9.05 2.86
C ALA A 42 -21.09 -8.45 4.27
N THR A 43 -21.00 -7.12 4.36
CA THR A 43 -21.09 -6.39 5.64
C THR A 43 -22.35 -5.53 5.74
N CYS A 44 -22.38 -4.37 5.08
CA CYS A 44 -23.56 -3.51 4.99
C CYS A 44 -24.39 -3.92 3.77
N GLY A 45 -25.69 -4.20 3.95
CA GLY A 45 -26.53 -4.71 2.85
C GLY A 45 -25.92 -5.97 2.21
N ASN A 46 -25.59 -5.87 0.92
CA ASN A 46 -24.93 -6.91 0.14
C ASN A 46 -23.48 -6.54 -0.27
N ASP A 47 -22.88 -5.51 0.34
CA ASP A 47 -21.56 -5.01 -0.04
C ASP A 47 -20.43 -5.94 0.44
N ASN A 48 -19.83 -6.62 -0.54
CA ASN A 48 -18.73 -7.58 -0.38
C ASN A 48 -17.35 -6.91 -0.23
N GLU A 49 -17.28 -5.59 -0.46
CA GLU A 49 -16.02 -4.86 -0.65
C GLU A 49 -15.50 -4.18 0.63
N GLU A 50 -16.35 -4.03 1.65
CA GLU A 50 -16.07 -3.24 2.84
C GLU A 50 -15.76 -4.06 4.11
N GLY A 51 -15.09 -3.44 5.08
CA GLY A 51 -15.01 -3.88 6.48
C GLY A 51 -14.15 -5.12 6.80
N ASN A 52 -13.71 -5.88 5.80
CA ASN A 52 -13.04 -7.17 5.97
C ASN A 52 -11.68 -7.25 5.25
N PHE A 53 -10.64 -6.64 5.81
CA PHE A 53 -9.25 -6.76 5.30
C PHE A 53 -8.66 -8.16 5.52
N PHE A 54 -9.16 -8.88 6.51
CA PHE A 54 -8.83 -10.27 6.79
C PHE A 54 -10.09 -11.15 6.73
N VAL A 55 -9.90 -12.43 6.39
CA VAL A 55 -10.97 -13.43 6.28
C VAL A 55 -10.78 -14.52 7.34
N PRO A 56 -11.87 -15.15 7.83
CA PRO A 56 -11.77 -16.18 8.85
C PRO A 56 -11.23 -17.48 8.24
N GLY A 57 -10.06 -17.92 8.67
CA GLY A 57 -9.49 -19.23 8.36
C GLY A 57 -9.85 -20.28 9.41
N GLN A 58 -9.50 -21.54 9.14
CA GLN A 58 -9.68 -22.62 10.12
C GLN A 58 -8.82 -22.40 11.37
N ASP A 59 -9.24 -22.99 12.48
CA ASP A 59 -8.48 -23.04 13.74
C ASP A 59 -8.03 -21.66 14.25
N TYR A 60 -8.93 -20.68 14.11
CA TYR A 60 -8.72 -19.26 14.44
C TYR A 60 -7.62 -18.54 13.64
N THR A 61 -7.20 -19.10 12.51
CA THR A 61 -6.25 -18.46 11.59
C THR A 61 -6.86 -17.20 10.98
N ILE A 62 -6.14 -16.09 11.04
CA ILE A 62 -6.48 -14.84 10.35
C ILE A 62 -5.79 -14.85 8.98
N LEU A 63 -6.57 -14.89 7.89
CA LEU A 63 -6.04 -14.95 6.53
C LEU A 63 -6.06 -13.56 5.87
N PRO A 64 -4.94 -13.07 5.32
CA PRO A 64 -4.90 -11.77 4.64
C PRO A 64 -5.64 -11.82 3.29
N THR A 65 -6.27 -10.70 2.93
CA THR A 65 -6.80 -10.49 1.57
C THR A 65 -5.80 -9.74 0.68
N ILE A 66 -5.98 -9.81 -0.63
CA ILE A 66 -5.26 -8.95 -1.58
C ILE A 66 -5.41 -7.45 -1.27
N ARG A 67 -6.48 -7.02 -0.58
CA ARG A 67 -6.66 -5.61 -0.16
C ARG A 67 -5.67 -5.22 0.94
N VAL A 68 -5.42 -6.07 1.94
CA VAL A 68 -4.43 -5.77 2.98
C VAL A 68 -2.99 -5.94 2.48
N GLU A 69 -2.74 -6.87 1.54
CA GLU A 69 -1.46 -6.95 0.86
C GLU A 69 -1.19 -5.70 0.01
N ASN A 70 -2.15 -5.22 -0.79
CA ASN A 70 -2.03 -3.96 -1.53
C ASN A 70 -1.88 -2.73 -0.61
N TYR A 71 -2.43 -2.78 0.61
CA TYR A 71 -2.19 -1.76 1.63
C TYR A 71 -0.75 -1.82 2.15
N ARG A 72 -0.25 -3.03 2.48
CA ARG A 72 1.14 -3.28 2.92
C ARG A 72 2.15 -2.83 1.88
N ASP A 73 2.00 -3.27 0.62
CA ASP A 73 2.80 -2.84 -0.53
C ASP A 73 2.83 -1.31 -0.64
N GLY A 74 1.68 -0.66 -0.45
CA GLY A 74 1.62 0.81 -0.41
C GLY A 74 2.40 1.41 0.76
N MET A 75 2.31 0.84 1.97
CA MET A 75 3.08 1.36 3.11
C MET A 75 4.59 1.16 2.92
N GLU A 76 5.01 0.09 2.24
CA GLU A 76 6.40 -0.15 1.84
C GLU A 76 6.86 0.88 0.77
N ASP A 77 6.02 1.19 -0.23
CA ASP A 77 6.26 2.28 -1.19
C ASP A 77 6.43 3.63 -0.48
N TYR A 78 5.58 3.93 0.50
CA TYR A 78 5.72 5.17 1.29
C TYR A 78 7.02 5.20 2.10
N HIS A 79 7.41 4.06 2.69
CA HIS A 79 8.68 3.94 3.41
C HIS A 79 9.89 4.24 2.50
N TYR A 80 9.84 3.87 1.22
CA TYR A 80 10.91 4.19 0.27
C TYR A 80 11.08 5.70 0.10
N TYR A 81 9.98 6.48 0.01
CA TYR A 81 10.09 7.95 -0.03
C TYR A 81 10.68 8.53 1.27
N LEU A 82 10.30 8.01 2.44
CA LEU A 82 10.86 8.44 3.73
C LEU A 82 12.36 8.14 3.84
N LEU A 83 12.77 6.95 3.39
CA LEU A 83 14.17 6.54 3.35
C LEU A 83 14.98 7.39 2.36
N LEU A 84 14.43 7.69 1.17
CA LEU A 84 15.04 8.57 0.20
C LEU A 84 15.21 10.00 0.74
N GLU A 85 14.18 10.55 1.39
CA GLU A 85 14.24 11.87 2.03
C GLU A 85 15.30 11.92 3.15
N LYS A 86 15.39 10.87 3.97
CA LYS A 86 16.44 10.71 4.98
C LYS A 86 17.84 10.70 4.33
N LEU A 87 18.07 9.89 3.29
CA LEU A 87 19.36 9.81 2.61
C LEU A 87 19.75 11.12 1.93
N ILE A 88 18.80 11.87 1.35
CA ILE A 88 19.06 13.20 0.79
C ILE A 88 19.63 14.16 1.85
N ARG A 89 19.08 14.13 3.08
CA ARG A 89 19.60 14.93 4.21
C ARG A 89 21.00 14.45 4.63
N GLU A 90 21.20 13.15 4.80
CA GLU A 90 22.45 12.56 5.31
C GLU A 90 23.64 12.69 4.33
N LYS A 91 23.35 12.64 3.03
CA LYS A 91 24.34 12.71 1.93
C LYS A 91 24.47 14.12 1.33
N GLN A 92 23.79 15.13 1.88
CA GLN A 92 23.96 16.54 1.48
C GLN A 92 25.42 16.97 1.64
N GLY A 93 26.01 17.53 0.58
CA GLY A 93 27.43 17.90 0.53
C GLY A 93 28.42 16.73 0.41
N LYS A 94 27.95 15.47 0.45
CA LYS A 94 28.78 14.25 0.34
C LYS A 94 28.58 13.52 -0.99
N ALA A 95 27.34 13.43 -1.46
CA ALA A 95 27.01 12.82 -2.75
C ALA A 95 27.02 13.86 -3.89
N ALA A 96 27.17 13.38 -5.13
CA ALA A 96 27.15 14.22 -6.32
C ALA A 96 25.88 15.08 -6.41
N SER A 97 26.04 16.37 -6.71
CA SER A 97 24.95 17.35 -6.77
C SER A 97 23.82 16.94 -7.74
N ALA A 98 24.18 16.34 -8.88
CA ALA A 98 23.25 15.80 -9.87
C ALA A 98 22.43 14.62 -9.34
N LEU A 99 23.02 13.73 -8.53
CA LEU A 99 22.29 12.62 -7.90
C LEU A 99 21.32 13.14 -6.83
N LEU A 100 21.77 14.05 -5.97
CA LEU A 100 20.92 14.71 -4.98
C LEU A 100 19.77 15.51 -5.62
N LYS A 101 19.98 16.09 -6.81
CA LYS A 101 18.92 16.74 -7.60
C LYS A 101 17.87 15.73 -8.05
N LYS A 102 18.28 14.65 -8.75
CA LYS A 102 17.36 13.57 -9.18
C LYS A 102 16.59 12.94 -8.01
N ALA A 103 17.26 12.75 -6.88
CA ALA A 103 16.65 12.22 -5.67
C ALA A 103 15.58 13.16 -5.09
N ARG A 104 15.81 14.49 -5.07
CA ARG A 104 14.79 15.46 -4.65
C ARG A 104 13.61 15.54 -5.62
N GLU A 105 13.87 15.53 -6.93
CA GLU A 105 12.82 15.48 -7.96
C GLU A 105 11.96 14.22 -7.80
N ALA A 106 12.57 13.09 -7.42
CA ALA A 106 11.90 11.84 -7.19
C ALA A 106 10.94 11.80 -5.98
N LEU A 107 11.01 12.76 -5.04
CA LEU A 107 10.07 12.84 -3.92
C LEU A 107 8.67 13.33 -4.36
N THR A 108 8.55 13.94 -5.53
CA THR A 108 7.28 14.39 -6.11
C THR A 108 6.62 13.23 -6.87
N VAL A 109 5.42 12.85 -6.44
CA VAL A 109 4.65 11.76 -7.05
C VAL A 109 4.05 12.24 -8.38
N PRO A 110 4.29 11.56 -9.52
CA PRO A 110 3.75 11.97 -10.82
C PRO A 110 2.22 11.94 -10.87
N GLU A 111 1.61 12.87 -11.62
CA GLU A 111 0.15 12.87 -11.82
C GLU A 111 -0.36 11.65 -12.60
N SER A 112 0.50 11.01 -13.39
CA SER A 112 0.22 9.73 -14.05
C SER A 112 0.05 8.57 -13.06
N ILE A 113 0.57 8.69 -11.84
CA ILE A 113 0.43 7.70 -10.77
C ILE A 113 -0.71 8.10 -9.83
N VAL A 114 -0.68 9.33 -9.30
CA VAL A 114 -1.77 9.90 -8.49
C VAL A 114 -2.06 11.32 -8.97
N LYS A 115 -3.18 11.50 -9.69
CA LYS A 115 -3.69 12.84 -10.01
C LYS A 115 -4.40 13.43 -8.80
N ASN A 116 -5.42 12.73 -8.29
CA ASN A 116 -6.11 13.07 -7.05
C ASN A 116 -6.66 11.84 -6.31
N THR A 117 -7.36 12.04 -5.19
CA THR A 117 -7.93 10.96 -4.36
C THR A 117 -8.96 10.08 -5.07
N SER A 118 -9.57 10.56 -6.16
CA SER A 118 -10.55 9.82 -6.98
C SER A 118 -9.99 9.38 -8.33
N VAL A 119 -8.81 9.87 -8.73
CA VAL A 119 -8.18 9.62 -10.04
C VAL A 119 -6.70 9.29 -9.83
N TYR A 120 -6.40 8.00 -9.89
CA TYR A 120 -5.06 7.42 -9.73
C TYR A 120 -4.95 6.19 -10.63
N THR A 121 -3.72 5.76 -10.92
CA THR A 121 -3.51 4.58 -11.78
C THR A 121 -3.87 3.27 -11.07
N THR A 122 -4.42 2.33 -11.84
CA THR A 122 -4.58 0.92 -11.47
C THR A 122 -3.61 0.00 -12.22
N ASP A 123 -2.74 0.57 -13.06
CA ASP A 123 -1.67 -0.15 -13.74
C ASP A 123 -0.57 -0.55 -12.73
N ALA A 124 -0.47 -1.86 -12.50
CA ALA A 124 0.49 -2.44 -11.59
C ALA A 124 1.95 -2.24 -12.04
N ASP A 125 2.22 -2.18 -13.35
CA ASP A 125 3.57 -2.04 -13.88
C ASP A 125 4.04 -0.59 -13.81
N ALA A 126 3.14 0.38 -14.00
CA ALA A 126 3.42 1.79 -13.70
C ALA A 126 3.79 2.01 -12.22
N ILE A 127 3.07 1.37 -11.28
CA ILE A 127 3.37 1.43 -9.84
C ILE A 127 4.73 0.77 -9.53
N ARG A 128 5.00 -0.42 -10.07
CA ARG A 128 6.28 -1.13 -9.90
C ARG A 128 7.48 -0.37 -10.50
N ALA A 129 7.28 0.31 -11.61
CA ALA A 129 8.30 1.14 -12.24
C ALA A 129 8.68 2.34 -11.33
N GLU A 130 7.68 3.00 -10.71
CA GLU A 130 7.91 4.08 -9.76
C GLU A 130 8.62 3.58 -8.48
N ARG A 131 8.20 2.43 -7.93
CA ARG A 131 8.89 1.75 -6.81
C ARG A 131 10.37 1.49 -7.13
N SER A 132 10.64 0.89 -8.29
CA SER A 132 11.99 0.57 -8.77
C SER A 132 12.84 1.84 -8.99
N ARG A 133 12.23 2.92 -9.50
CA ARG A 133 12.90 4.21 -9.72
C ARG A 133 13.40 4.82 -8.40
N ILE A 134 12.61 4.72 -7.34
CA ILE A 134 12.96 5.22 -6.00
C ILE A 134 14.01 4.31 -5.36
N ALA A 135 13.85 2.99 -5.45
CA ALA A 135 14.81 2.00 -4.94
C ALA A 135 16.22 2.22 -5.53
N GLY A 136 16.33 2.39 -6.86
CA GLY A 136 17.62 2.66 -7.50
C GLY A 136 18.29 3.97 -7.05
N LEU A 137 17.51 4.98 -6.65
CA LEU A 137 18.03 6.23 -6.08
C LEU A 137 18.48 6.06 -4.62
N ILE A 138 17.79 5.23 -3.84
CA ILE A 138 18.20 4.83 -2.49
C ILE A 138 19.54 4.11 -2.54
N GLU A 139 19.68 3.07 -3.37
CA GLU A 139 20.93 2.32 -3.55
C GLU A 139 22.07 3.21 -4.04
N ALA A 140 21.81 4.10 -5.02
CA ALA A 140 22.80 5.03 -5.54
C ALA A 140 23.29 6.05 -4.50
N LEU A 141 22.43 6.44 -3.54
CA LEU A 141 22.80 7.32 -2.42
C LEU A 141 23.43 6.58 -1.25
N GLN A 142 23.23 5.28 -1.09
CA GLN A 142 23.85 4.50 -0.01
C GLN A 142 25.33 4.22 -0.26
N LYS A 143 25.70 4.01 -1.53
CA LYS A 143 27.10 3.99 -2.03
C LYS A 143 27.86 5.28 -1.66
#